data_AF-A0AAQ0FBT9-F1
#
_entry.id   AF-A0AAQ0FBT9-F1
#
_cell.length_a   1.000
_cell.length_b   1.000
_cell.length_c   1.000
_cell.angle_alpha   90.00
_cell.angle_beta   90.00
_cell.angle_gamma   90.00
#
_symmetry.space_group_name_H-M   'P 1'
#
loop_
_entity.id
_entity.type
_entity.pdbx_description
1 polymer ?
#
loop_
_entity_poly.entity_id
_entity_poly.type
_entity_poly.pdbx_seq_one_letter_code
_entity_poly.pdbx_strand_id
1 'polypeptide(L)'
;MAAKTCIICGGGAGSHEHVFPAALGGRRTNKGIYCTPHNNGFGRHVAELQKQLLMFNAILKVRPDRHDAPRAFAFSDKNGDHFSILGQSIETAAPPSINDLGLSSGETAALKFNSKEQFEDWKETQRKNGWDVQVSGDFGKPQQRLFAATVSVSLRFGGHAALQAVGYLALTFFAQYFPDVARSAGLDPFKNFLALDFSKDEAKWKSNLVWWDGRNVDDVVGKKPV
;
A
#
# COMPACT_ATOMS: atom_id res chain seq x y z
N MET A 1 14.76 36.06 -4.80
CA MET A 1 14.03 34.78 -4.56
C MET A 1 14.58 33.76 -5.54
N ALA A 2 15.14 32.64 -5.08
CA ALA A 2 15.54 31.56 -5.97
C ALA A 2 14.31 31.06 -6.75
N ALA A 3 14.46 30.83 -8.06
CA ALA A 3 13.36 30.31 -8.87
C ALA A 3 12.89 28.96 -8.30
N LYS A 4 11.58 28.79 -8.10
CA LYS A 4 10.99 27.52 -7.67
C LYS A 4 11.11 26.53 -8.82
N THR A 5 12.22 25.80 -8.88
CA THR A 5 12.47 24.78 -9.90
C THR A 5 12.30 23.38 -9.31
N CYS A 6 11.79 22.48 -10.14
CA CYS A 6 11.62 21.08 -9.82
C CYS A 6 12.99 20.44 -9.59
N ILE A 7 13.14 19.72 -8.47
CA ILE A 7 14.41 19.09 -8.10
C ILE A 7 14.84 17.95 -9.03
N ILE A 8 13.92 17.46 -9.88
CA ILE A 8 14.15 16.36 -10.82
C ILE A 8 14.62 16.87 -12.19
N CYS A 9 13.94 17.87 -12.77
CA CYS A 9 14.23 18.32 -14.14
C CYS A 9 14.64 19.78 -14.29
N GLY A 10 14.70 20.57 -13.20
CA GLY A 10 15.04 21.99 -13.26
C GLY A 10 13.96 22.91 -13.87
N GLY A 11 12.89 22.36 -14.44
CA GLY A 11 11.74 23.13 -14.91
C GLY A 11 10.93 23.77 -13.77
N GLY A 12 9.86 24.52 -14.08
CA GLY A 12 9.04 25.18 -13.05
C GLY A 12 8.40 24.18 -12.06
N ALA A 13 8.61 24.39 -10.76
CA ALA A 13 7.88 23.71 -9.70
C ALA A 13 6.53 24.40 -9.44
N GLY A 14 5.61 23.66 -8.81
CA GLY A 14 4.28 24.19 -8.50
C GLY A 14 3.24 23.11 -8.17
N SER A 15 3.64 21.84 -8.17
CA SER A 15 2.80 20.78 -7.63
C SER A 15 2.55 21.07 -6.15
N HIS A 16 1.36 20.84 -5.61
CA HIS A 16 1.15 20.99 -4.16
C HIS A 16 1.51 19.66 -3.49
N GLU A 17 2.79 19.26 -3.58
CA GLU A 17 3.23 17.97 -3.05
C GLU A 17 3.10 17.93 -1.54
N HIS A 18 2.59 16.82 -1.00
CA HIS A 18 2.63 16.60 0.44
C HIS A 18 4.07 16.22 0.85
N VAL A 19 4.62 16.94 1.83
CA VAL A 19 5.98 16.70 2.36
C VAL A 19 6.09 15.31 2.99
N PHE A 20 5.02 14.90 3.66
CA PHE A 20 4.80 13.53 4.10
C PHE A 20 3.51 13.03 3.44
N PRO A 21 3.42 11.80 2.92
CA PRO A 21 2.28 11.37 2.13
C PRO A 21 0.93 11.56 2.81
N ALA A 22 -0.01 12.16 2.10
CA ALA A 22 -1.41 12.32 2.54
C ALA A 22 -2.08 11.00 2.93
N ALA A 23 -1.75 9.92 2.21
CA ALA A 23 -2.25 8.58 2.48
C ALA A 23 -1.82 8.03 3.85
N LEU A 24 -0.78 8.61 4.44
CA LEU A 24 -0.21 8.25 5.74
C LEU A 24 -0.49 9.34 6.81
N GLY A 25 -1.44 10.25 6.56
CA GLY A 25 -1.82 11.30 7.50
C GLY A 25 -1.02 12.61 7.37
N GLY A 26 -0.17 12.74 6.35
CA GLY A 26 0.51 14.00 6.07
C GLY A 26 -0.45 15.12 5.66
N ARG A 27 -0.21 16.34 6.15
CA ARG A 27 -1.05 17.53 5.92
C ARG A 27 -0.29 18.70 5.28
N ARG A 28 1.03 18.75 5.47
CA ARG A 28 1.86 19.84 4.97
C ARG A 28 2.13 19.67 3.50
N THR A 29 1.91 20.72 2.73
CA THR A 29 2.22 20.77 1.30
C THR A 29 3.33 21.78 1.01
N ASN A 30 4.08 21.54 -0.06
CA ASN A 30 5.06 22.47 -0.63
C ASN A 30 4.74 22.65 -2.12
N LYS A 31 5.16 23.78 -2.71
CA LYS A 31 5.05 24.10 -4.15
C LYS A 31 6.40 24.22 -4.85
N GLY A 32 7.48 23.89 -4.15
CA GLY A 32 8.84 24.21 -4.53
C GLY A 32 9.70 22.97 -4.83
N ILE A 33 9.16 21.76 -4.67
CA ILE A 33 9.93 20.52 -4.81
C ILE A 33 9.70 19.91 -6.20
N TYR A 34 8.44 19.68 -6.58
CA TYR A 34 8.12 18.97 -7.82
C TYR A 34 7.29 19.82 -8.79
N CYS A 35 7.44 19.51 -10.09
CA CYS A 35 6.44 19.87 -11.10
C CYS A 35 5.34 18.80 -11.13
N THR A 36 4.17 19.13 -11.69
CA THR A 36 3.02 18.21 -11.74
C THR A 36 3.35 16.85 -12.36
N PRO A 37 4.07 16.75 -13.50
CA PRO A 37 4.42 15.45 -14.08
C PRO A 37 5.23 14.54 -13.14
N HIS A 38 6.28 15.07 -12.50
CA HIS A 38 7.12 14.26 -11.59
C HIS A 38 6.39 13.89 -10.31
N ASN A 39 5.59 14.80 -9.74
CA ASN A 39 4.78 14.50 -8.57
C ASN A 39 3.78 13.36 -8.86
N ASN A 40 3.12 13.41 -10.01
CA ASN A 40 2.19 12.35 -10.42
C ASN A 40 2.93 11.02 -10.69
N GLY A 41 4.08 11.06 -11.35
CA GLY A 41 4.91 9.88 -11.59
C GLY A 41 5.38 9.18 -10.30
N PHE A 42 5.64 9.95 -9.24
CA PHE A 42 5.99 9.40 -7.92
C PHE A 42 4.78 8.94 -7.09
N GLY A 43 3.55 9.05 -7.61
CA GLY A 43 2.36 8.48 -6.94
C GLY A 43 2.49 6.97 -6.65
N ARG A 44 3.22 6.23 -7.50
CA ARG A 44 3.50 4.79 -7.28
C ARG A 44 4.26 4.52 -5.98
N HIS A 45 5.16 5.42 -5.59
CA HIS A 45 5.95 5.31 -4.36
C HIS A 45 5.06 5.50 -3.14
N VAL A 46 4.14 6.47 -3.20
CA VAL A 46 3.13 6.66 -2.16
C VAL A 46 2.21 5.45 -2.03
N ALA A 47 1.78 4.86 -3.16
CA ALA A 47 0.95 3.67 -3.16
C ALA A 47 1.65 2.46 -2.51
N GLU A 48 2.95 2.27 -2.77
CA GLU A 48 3.73 1.19 -2.15
C GLU A 48 3.88 1.38 -0.64
N LEU A 49 4.19 2.59 -0.17
CA LEU A 49 4.22 2.87 1.28
C LEU A 49 2.86 2.63 1.92
N GLN A 50 1.78 3.09 1.29
CA GLN A 50 0.43 2.88 1.79
C GLN A 50 0.10 1.39 1.89
N LYS A 51 0.49 0.59 0.89
CA LYS A 51 0.29 -0.86 0.88
C LYS A 51 1.01 -1.54 2.04
N GLN A 52 2.31 -1.27 2.24
CA GLN A 52 3.10 -1.93 3.28
C GLN A 52 2.69 -1.48 4.69
N LEU A 53 2.34 -0.20 4.86
CA LEU A 53 1.98 0.36 6.17
C LEU A 53 0.49 0.26 6.49
N LEU A 54 -0.33 -0.34 5.61
CA LEU A 54 -1.79 -0.33 5.74
C LEU A 54 -2.27 -0.93 7.07
N MET A 55 -1.67 -2.03 7.54
CA MET A 55 -2.04 -2.64 8.81
C MET A 55 -1.81 -1.68 9.99
N PHE A 56 -0.64 -1.04 10.05
CA PHE A 56 -0.34 -0.08 11.11
C PHE A 56 -1.27 1.13 11.05
N ASN A 57 -1.52 1.65 9.85
CA ASN A 57 -2.45 2.76 9.66
C ASN A 57 -3.87 2.39 10.12
N ALA A 58 -4.31 1.16 9.86
CA ALA A 58 -5.63 0.70 10.28
C ALA A 58 -5.74 0.56 11.81
N ILE A 59 -4.72 -0.03 12.47
CA ILE A 59 -4.70 -0.19 13.93
C ILE A 59 -4.64 1.18 14.63
N LEU A 60 -3.83 2.11 14.12
CA LEU A 60 -3.69 3.47 14.65
C LEU A 60 -4.81 4.41 14.21
N LYS A 61 -5.75 3.94 13.36
CA LYS A 61 -6.80 4.75 12.74
C LYS A 61 -6.27 6.03 12.08
N VAL A 62 -5.13 5.92 11.39
CA VAL A 62 -4.55 7.03 10.62
C VAL A 62 -5.54 7.46 9.55
N ARG A 63 -5.99 8.72 9.64
CA ARG A 63 -6.92 9.31 8.68
C ARG A 63 -6.14 9.94 7.51
N PRO A 64 -6.34 9.46 6.27
CA PRO A 64 -5.76 10.11 5.11
C PRO A 64 -6.22 11.58 4.97
N ASP A 65 -5.52 12.40 4.20
CA ASP A 65 -5.95 13.79 3.94
C ASP A 65 -7.19 13.89 3.08
N ARG A 66 -7.30 12.99 2.10
CA ARG A 66 -8.36 13.01 1.08
C ARG A 66 -9.59 12.19 1.45
N HIS A 67 -9.62 11.62 2.66
CA HIS A 67 -10.70 10.76 3.14
C HIS A 67 -11.06 11.09 4.57
N ASP A 68 -12.35 11.12 4.88
CA ASP A 68 -12.84 11.45 6.22
C ASP A 68 -12.72 10.30 7.21
N ALA A 69 -12.42 9.09 6.73
CA ALA A 69 -12.31 7.88 7.54
C ALA A 69 -10.96 7.16 7.33
N PRO A 70 -10.44 6.50 8.38
CA PRO A 70 -9.31 5.59 8.25
C PRO A 70 -9.69 4.37 7.38
N ARG A 71 -8.68 3.80 6.72
CA ARG A 71 -8.85 2.60 5.87
C ARG A 71 -8.61 1.35 6.70
N ALA A 72 -9.53 0.39 6.67
CA ALA A 72 -9.34 -0.92 7.28
C ALA A 72 -8.29 -1.76 6.52
N PHE A 73 -7.61 -2.64 7.24
CA PHE A 73 -6.67 -3.60 6.66
C PHE A 73 -7.35 -4.96 6.52
N ALA A 74 -7.48 -5.46 5.30
CA ALA A 74 -8.07 -6.77 5.03
C ALA A 74 -6.99 -7.86 4.95
N PHE A 75 -7.30 -9.05 5.47
CA PHE A 75 -6.42 -10.22 5.47
C PHE A 75 -7.23 -11.52 5.51
N SER A 76 -6.59 -12.64 5.19
CA SER A 76 -7.19 -13.97 5.27
C SER A 76 -6.59 -14.78 6.40
N ASP A 77 -7.40 -15.60 7.07
CA ASP A 77 -6.90 -16.63 7.97
C ASP A 77 -6.46 -17.89 7.21
N LYS A 78 -5.89 -18.86 7.95
CA LYS A 78 -5.45 -20.14 7.41
C LYS A 78 -6.58 -21.02 6.82
N ASN A 79 -7.84 -20.72 7.15
CA ASN A 79 -9.01 -21.44 6.65
C ASN A 79 -9.61 -20.75 5.41
N GLY A 80 -9.01 -19.63 4.96
CA GLY A 80 -9.54 -18.83 3.85
C GLY A 80 -10.64 -17.84 4.26
N ASP A 81 -10.93 -17.67 5.55
CA ASP A 81 -11.88 -16.66 6.00
C ASP A 81 -11.26 -15.27 5.85
N HIS A 82 -12.05 -14.31 5.34
CA HIS A 82 -11.62 -12.94 5.11
C HIS A 82 -12.05 -12.03 6.26
N PHE A 83 -11.09 -11.31 6.82
CA PHE A 83 -11.28 -10.39 7.93
C PHE A 83 -10.72 -9.02 7.61
N SER A 84 -11.22 -8.02 8.32
CA SER A 84 -10.67 -6.66 8.30
C SER A 84 -10.38 -6.19 9.71
N ILE A 85 -9.30 -5.41 9.87
CA ILE A 85 -8.90 -4.78 11.13
C ILE A 85 -9.08 -3.27 10.99
N LEU A 86 -9.70 -2.65 11.99
CA LEU A 86 -9.70 -1.20 12.18
C LEU A 86 -9.69 -0.86 13.67
N GLY A 87 -8.62 -0.22 14.16
CA GLY A 87 -8.41 -0.06 15.59
C GLY A 87 -8.23 -1.40 16.30
N GLN A 88 -9.09 -1.65 17.29
CA GLN A 88 -9.13 -2.89 18.06
C GLN A 88 -10.19 -3.88 17.54
N SER A 89 -10.95 -3.50 16.51
CA SER A 89 -12.02 -4.32 15.95
C SER A 89 -11.48 -5.22 14.85
N ILE A 90 -11.88 -6.49 14.89
CA ILE A 90 -11.73 -7.45 13.79
C ILE A 90 -13.14 -7.86 13.36
N GLU A 91 -13.46 -7.65 12.09
CA GLU A 91 -14.76 -7.93 11.50
C GLU A 91 -14.61 -8.79 10.25
N THR A 92 -15.68 -9.45 9.82
CA THR A 92 -15.70 -10.16 8.53
C THR A 92 -15.50 -9.14 7.41
N ALA A 93 -14.50 -9.36 6.56
CA ALA A 93 -14.33 -8.55 5.35
C ALA A 93 -15.17 -9.13 4.21
N ALA A 94 -15.50 -8.28 3.24
CA ALA A 94 -16.00 -8.77 1.97
C ALA A 94 -14.97 -9.75 1.35
N PRO A 95 -15.42 -10.83 0.71
CA PRO A 95 -14.53 -11.71 -0.04
C PRO A 95 -13.78 -10.96 -1.16
N PRO A 96 -12.66 -11.50 -1.67
CA PRO A 96 -12.00 -11.04 -2.88
C PRO A 96 -12.93 -11.03 -4.09
N SER A 97 -12.44 -10.51 -5.22
CA SER A 97 -13.19 -10.61 -6.47
C SER A 97 -13.36 -12.06 -6.90
N ILE A 98 -14.38 -12.35 -7.71
CA ILE A 98 -14.63 -13.71 -8.22
C ILE A 98 -13.41 -14.24 -8.99
N ASN A 99 -12.72 -13.38 -9.74
CA ASN A 99 -11.49 -13.71 -10.43
C ASN A 99 -10.38 -14.14 -9.45
N ASP A 100 -10.23 -13.43 -8.32
CA ASP A 100 -9.21 -13.74 -7.31
C ASP A 100 -9.56 -15.00 -6.51
N LEU A 101 -10.85 -15.32 -6.39
CA LEU A 101 -11.34 -16.56 -5.78
C LEU A 101 -11.16 -17.77 -6.73
N GLY A 102 -10.88 -17.55 -8.01
CA GLY A 102 -10.75 -18.62 -9.01
C GLY A 102 -12.05 -19.33 -9.33
N LEU A 103 -13.20 -18.70 -9.02
CA LEU A 103 -14.53 -19.27 -9.28
C LEU A 103 -14.88 -19.19 -10.76
N SER A 104 -15.54 -20.24 -11.26
CA SER A 104 -16.00 -20.31 -12.64
C SER A 104 -17.49 -19.99 -12.79
N SER A 105 -17.91 -19.68 -14.01
CA SER A 105 -19.33 -19.46 -14.31
C SER A 105 -20.16 -20.72 -14.00
N GLY A 106 -21.28 -20.54 -13.30
CA GLY A 106 -22.17 -21.63 -12.87
C GLY A 106 -21.76 -22.33 -11.57
N GLU A 107 -20.61 -21.97 -10.98
CA GLU A 107 -20.17 -22.50 -9.70
C GLU A 107 -20.95 -21.89 -8.53
N THR A 108 -21.25 -22.69 -7.51
CA THR A 108 -21.88 -22.24 -6.27
C THR A 108 -20.85 -22.23 -5.15
N ALA A 109 -20.68 -21.09 -4.48
CA ALA A 109 -19.73 -20.92 -3.39
C ALA A 109 -20.41 -20.34 -2.13
N ALA A 110 -20.04 -20.86 -0.97
CA ALA A 110 -20.46 -20.30 0.31
C ALA A 110 -19.53 -19.13 0.70
N LEU A 111 -20.03 -17.90 0.59
CA LEU A 111 -19.29 -16.68 0.92
C LEU A 111 -19.80 -16.05 2.22
N LYS A 112 -18.89 -15.43 2.97
CA LYS A 112 -19.19 -14.78 4.26
C LYS A 112 -19.13 -13.27 4.12
N PHE A 113 -20.08 -12.59 4.74
CA PHE A 113 -20.19 -11.13 4.77
C PHE A 113 -20.52 -10.66 6.19
N ASN A 114 -20.12 -9.44 6.52
CA ASN A 114 -20.45 -8.79 7.79
C ASN A 114 -21.90 -8.32 7.86
N SER A 115 -22.49 -8.00 6.70
CA SER A 115 -23.87 -7.54 6.60
C SER A 115 -24.43 -7.77 5.19
N LYS A 116 -25.75 -7.56 5.02
CA LYS A 116 -26.40 -7.61 3.70
C LYS A 116 -25.94 -6.46 2.81
N GLU A 117 -25.73 -5.28 3.38
CA GLU A 117 -25.24 -4.11 2.66
C GLU A 117 -23.84 -4.37 2.08
N GLN A 118 -22.95 -5.00 2.87
CA GLN A 118 -21.62 -5.39 2.38
C GLN A 118 -21.71 -6.39 1.21
N PHE A 119 -22.67 -7.32 1.24
CA PHE A 119 -22.92 -8.24 0.13
C PHE A 119 -23.37 -7.50 -1.14
N GLU A 120 -24.32 -6.57 -1.04
CA GLU A 120 -24.82 -5.81 -2.19
C GLU A 120 -23.73 -4.93 -2.82
N ASP A 121 -22.92 -4.26 -1.99
CA ASP A 121 -21.77 -3.47 -2.46
C ASP A 121 -20.72 -4.34 -3.18
N TRP A 122 -20.45 -5.52 -2.62
CA TRP A 122 -19.54 -6.49 -3.24
C TRP A 122 -20.10 -7.02 -4.56
N LYS A 123 -21.40 -7.37 -4.60
CA LYS A 123 -22.10 -7.85 -5.80
C LYS A 123 -22.08 -6.80 -6.91
N GLU A 124 -22.33 -5.53 -6.59
CA GLU A 124 -22.24 -4.44 -7.56
C GLU A 124 -20.83 -4.26 -8.12
N THR A 125 -19.81 -4.48 -7.28
CA THR A 125 -18.41 -4.48 -7.72
C THR A 125 -18.13 -5.64 -8.69
N GLN A 126 -18.64 -6.84 -8.42
CA GLN A 126 -18.50 -7.98 -9.34
C GLN A 126 -19.25 -7.75 -10.66
N ARG A 127 -20.43 -7.12 -10.62
CA ARG A 127 -21.20 -6.73 -11.81
C ARG A 127 -20.43 -5.80 -12.73
N LYS A 128 -19.73 -4.81 -12.16
CA LYS A 128 -18.84 -3.91 -12.92
C LYS A 128 -17.66 -4.66 -13.56
N ASN A 129 -17.26 -5.79 -12.97
CA ASN A 129 -16.22 -6.68 -13.50
C ASN A 129 -16.77 -7.76 -14.46
N GLY A 130 -18.04 -7.69 -14.85
CA GLY A 130 -18.66 -8.59 -15.83
C GLY A 130 -19.30 -9.85 -15.26
N TRP A 131 -19.43 -9.96 -13.94
CA TRP A 131 -20.05 -11.12 -13.29
C TRP A 131 -21.50 -10.84 -12.88
N ASP A 132 -22.41 -11.78 -13.16
CA ASP A 132 -23.76 -11.75 -12.59
C ASP A 132 -23.86 -12.73 -11.42
N VAL A 133 -24.00 -12.20 -10.20
CA VAL A 133 -24.05 -13.00 -8.98
C VAL A 133 -25.49 -13.17 -8.52
N GLN A 134 -25.90 -14.43 -8.39
CA GLN A 134 -27.19 -14.81 -7.85
C GLN A 134 -27.03 -15.51 -6.50
N VAL A 135 -27.96 -15.27 -5.58
CA VAL A 135 -27.99 -15.97 -4.29
C VAL A 135 -28.76 -17.27 -4.47
N SER A 136 -28.12 -18.41 -4.25
CA SER A 136 -28.80 -19.70 -4.26
C SER A 136 -29.45 -19.94 -2.87
N GLY A 137 -30.67 -19.44 -2.69
CA GLY A 137 -31.46 -19.63 -1.47
C GLY A 137 -31.37 -18.47 -0.48
N ASP A 138 -31.61 -18.78 0.81
CA ASP A 138 -31.64 -17.78 1.88
C ASP A 138 -30.25 -17.54 2.48
N PHE A 139 -30.04 -16.33 3.01
CA PHE A 139 -28.87 -16.03 3.83
C PHE A 139 -28.85 -16.95 5.07
N GLY A 140 -27.67 -17.49 5.37
CA GLY A 140 -27.45 -18.24 6.60
C GLY A 140 -27.73 -17.41 7.85
N LYS A 141 -27.98 -18.09 8.98
CA LYS A 141 -28.14 -17.41 10.28
C LYS A 141 -26.86 -16.63 10.63
N PRO A 142 -26.97 -15.40 11.18
CA PRO A 142 -25.81 -14.68 11.68
C PRO A 142 -25.00 -15.52 12.67
N GLN A 143 -23.68 -15.51 12.52
CA GLN A 143 -22.76 -16.25 13.39
C GLN A 143 -21.76 -15.27 14.01
N GLN A 144 -21.48 -15.45 15.31
CA GLN A 144 -20.40 -14.76 16.00
C GLN A 144 -19.25 -15.73 16.21
N ARG A 145 -18.04 -15.36 15.76
CA ARG A 145 -16.82 -16.15 15.96
C ARG A 145 -15.96 -15.48 17.03
N LEU A 146 -15.60 -16.24 18.06
CA LEU A 146 -14.61 -15.82 19.06
C LEU A 146 -13.25 -16.43 18.70
N PHE A 147 -12.21 -15.62 18.70
CA PHE A 147 -10.85 -16.09 18.47
C PHE A 147 -10.21 -16.50 19.80
N ALA A 148 -10.03 -17.80 20.02
CA ALA A 148 -9.38 -18.33 21.22
C ALA A 148 -7.85 -18.19 21.21
N ALA A 149 -7.28 -17.86 20.05
CA ALA A 149 -5.84 -17.65 19.84
C ALA A 149 -5.61 -16.36 19.03
N THR A 150 -4.39 -15.81 19.13
CA THR A 150 -4.00 -14.61 18.40
C THR A 150 -4.16 -14.81 16.90
N VAL A 151 -4.76 -13.83 16.24
CA VAL A 151 -4.88 -13.80 14.79
C VAL A 151 -3.49 -13.56 14.19
N SER A 152 -3.01 -14.51 13.37
CA SER A 152 -1.72 -14.40 12.71
C SER A 152 -1.85 -13.57 11.43
N VAL A 153 -1.18 -12.43 11.37
CA VAL A 153 -1.06 -11.60 10.17
C VAL A 153 0.37 -11.65 9.66
N SER A 154 0.56 -12.07 8.41
CA SER A 154 1.86 -12.04 7.75
C SER A 154 1.97 -10.78 6.91
N LEU A 155 2.85 -9.87 7.29
CA LEU A 155 3.18 -8.69 6.50
C LEU A 155 4.44 -8.93 5.67
N ARG A 156 4.46 -8.40 4.44
CA ARG A 156 5.65 -8.38 3.60
C ARG A 156 6.15 -6.95 3.50
N PHE A 157 7.31 -6.69 4.09
CA PHE A 157 8.00 -5.41 4.03
C PHE A 157 9.23 -5.49 3.13
N GLY A 158 9.59 -4.36 2.53
CA GLY A 158 10.81 -4.23 1.75
C GLY A 158 10.64 -4.58 0.27
N GLY A 159 11.75 -4.96 -0.37
CA GLY A 159 11.86 -5.09 -1.82
C GLY A 159 12.23 -3.77 -2.51
N HIS A 160 12.51 -3.83 -3.82
CA HIS A 160 13.02 -2.69 -4.58
C HIS A 160 12.04 -1.50 -4.60
N ALA A 161 10.74 -1.78 -4.78
CA ALA A 161 9.70 -0.77 -4.78
C ALA A 161 9.60 -0.05 -3.41
N ALA A 162 9.71 -0.79 -2.31
CA ALA A 162 9.70 -0.20 -0.97
C ALA A 162 10.92 0.70 -0.73
N LEU A 163 12.10 0.27 -1.17
CA LEU A 163 13.30 1.08 -1.06
C LEU A 163 13.16 2.38 -1.86
N GLN A 164 12.66 2.32 -3.10
CA GLN A 164 12.37 3.53 -3.86
C GLN A 164 11.34 4.41 -3.13
N ALA A 165 10.35 3.81 -2.50
CA ALA A 165 9.31 4.56 -1.82
C ALA A 165 9.82 5.28 -0.56
N VAL A 166 10.65 4.60 0.23
CA VAL A 166 11.40 5.20 1.34
C VAL A 166 12.36 6.28 0.84
N GLY A 167 13.06 6.03 -0.27
CA GLY A 167 13.96 6.99 -0.88
C GLY A 167 13.25 8.25 -1.38
N TYR A 168 12.07 8.10 -2.00
CA TYR A 168 11.20 9.20 -2.38
C TYR A 168 10.75 10.03 -1.17
N LEU A 169 10.34 9.35 -0.10
CA LEU A 169 9.97 10.02 1.14
C LEU A 169 11.15 10.81 1.72
N ALA A 170 12.32 10.19 1.78
CA ALA A 170 13.56 10.81 2.25
C ALA A 170 13.94 12.02 1.39
N LEU A 171 13.91 11.90 0.05
CA LEU A 171 14.21 13.00 -0.85
C LEU A 171 13.25 14.17 -0.67
N THR A 172 11.95 13.89 -0.59
CA THR A 172 10.90 14.90 -0.45
C THR A 172 11.05 15.64 0.87
N PHE A 173 11.28 14.91 1.96
CA PHE A 173 11.51 15.51 3.27
C PHE A 173 12.83 16.29 3.32
N PHE A 174 13.90 15.76 2.72
CA PHE A 174 15.19 16.46 2.62
C PHE A 174 15.06 17.76 1.83
N ALA A 175 14.37 17.74 0.68
CA ALA A 175 14.20 18.91 -0.18
C ALA A 175 13.36 20.03 0.47
N GLN A 176 12.51 19.69 1.44
CA GLN A 176 11.79 20.67 2.24
C GLN A 176 12.74 21.60 3.02
N TYR A 177 13.86 21.06 3.52
CA TYR A 177 14.79 21.79 4.39
C TYR A 177 16.07 22.21 3.68
N PHE A 178 16.49 21.46 2.66
CA PHE A 178 17.73 21.69 1.91
C PHE A 178 17.45 21.75 0.39
N PRO A 179 16.61 22.70 -0.08
CA PRO A 179 16.12 22.71 -1.44
C PRO A 179 17.24 22.89 -2.49
N ASP A 180 18.28 23.67 -2.18
CA ASP A 180 19.40 23.89 -3.10
C ASP A 180 20.30 22.66 -3.20
N VAL A 181 20.52 21.96 -2.08
CA VAL A 181 21.27 20.70 -2.06
C VAL A 181 20.49 19.61 -2.81
N ALA A 182 19.16 19.55 -2.64
CA ALA A 182 18.29 18.64 -3.37
C ALA A 182 18.36 18.83 -4.90
N ARG A 183 18.68 20.04 -5.36
CA ARG A 183 18.90 20.36 -6.79
C ARG A 183 20.31 20.07 -7.29
N SER A 184 21.27 19.88 -6.38
CA SER A 184 22.66 19.62 -6.78
C SER A 184 22.79 18.36 -7.64
N ALA A 185 23.76 18.37 -8.54
CA ALA A 185 24.08 17.24 -9.41
C ALA A 185 24.57 16.01 -8.62
N GLY A 186 25.09 16.22 -7.39
CA GLY A 186 25.53 15.13 -6.52
C GLY A 186 24.42 14.14 -6.14
N LEU A 187 23.15 14.57 -6.20
CA LEU A 187 21.99 13.70 -5.94
C LEU A 187 21.38 13.07 -7.20
N ASP A 188 21.92 13.35 -8.39
CA ASP A 188 21.37 12.80 -9.64
C ASP A 188 21.35 11.26 -9.69
N PRO A 189 22.36 10.53 -9.18
CA PRO A 189 22.28 9.07 -9.10
C PRO A 189 21.08 8.59 -8.27
N PHE A 190 20.77 9.28 -7.17
CA PHE A 190 19.63 8.95 -6.32
C PHE A 190 18.31 9.30 -6.98
N LYS A 191 18.20 10.46 -7.64
CA LYS A 191 17.01 10.84 -8.42
C LYS A 191 16.75 9.85 -9.56
N ASN A 192 17.79 9.43 -10.28
CA ASN A 192 17.70 8.46 -11.36
C ASN A 192 17.25 7.09 -10.84
N PHE A 193 17.74 6.66 -9.67
CA PHE A 193 17.27 5.45 -9.01
C PHE A 193 15.76 5.50 -8.72
N LEU A 194 15.22 6.63 -8.23
CA LEU A 194 13.79 6.78 -7.97
C LEU A 194 12.91 6.76 -9.23
N ALA A 195 13.49 7.07 -10.39
CA ALA A 195 12.83 7.05 -11.69
C ALA A 195 12.74 5.64 -12.31
N LEU A 196 13.57 4.68 -11.89
CA LEU A 196 13.58 3.32 -12.44
C LEU A 196 12.23 2.62 -12.31
N ASP A 197 11.87 1.82 -13.31
CA ASP A 197 10.72 0.91 -13.27
C ASP A 197 11.25 -0.52 -13.17
N PHE A 198 11.32 -1.06 -11.95
CA PHE A 198 11.90 -2.39 -11.73
C PHE A 198 11.14 -3.55 -12.40
N SER A 199 9.95 -3.33 -12.96
CA SER A 199 9.32 -4.31 -13.85
C SER A 199 10.03 -4.45 -15.21
N LYS A 200 10.85 -3.46 -15.58
CA LYS A 200 11.60 -3.37 -16.84
C LYS A 200 13.10 -3.23 -16.62
N ASP A 201 13.49 -2.63 -15.51
CA ASP A 201 14.85 -2.21 -15.18
C ASP A 201 15.52 -3.11 -14.12
N GLU A 202 15.05 -4.34 -13.92
CA GLU A 202 15.57 -5.23 -12.86
C GLU A 202 17.09 -5.40 -12.94
N ALA A 203 17.66 -5.49 -14.14
CA ALA A 203 19.11 -5.59 -14.36
C ALA A 203 19.92 -4.38 -13.87
N LYS A 204 19.28 -3.22 -13.64
CA LYS A 204 19.92 -2.02 -13.09
C LYS A 204 19.98 -2.04 -11.56
N TRP A 205 19.37 -3.03 -10.92
CA TRP A 205 19.49 -3.24 -9.49
C TRP A 205 20.91 -3.64 -9.13
N LYS A 206 21.51 -2.90 -8.20
CA LYS A 206 22.79 -3.28 -7.61
C LYS A 206 22.50 -4.06 -6.34
N SER A 207 23.03 -5.27 -6.24
CA SER A 207 22.90 -6.09 -5.03
C SER A 207 23.47 -5.33 -3.83
N ASN A 208 22.74 -5.38 -2.72
CA ASN A 208 23.18 -4.76 -1.47
C ASN A 208 24.45 -5.45 -0.95
N LEU A 209 25.40 -4.67 -0.45
CA LEU A 209 26.36 -5.12 0.56
C LEU A 209 25.60 -5.30 1.87
N VAL A 210 25.00 -6.48 2.08
CA VAL A 210 24.36 -6.82 3.34
C VAL A 210 25.45 -7.23 4.33
N TRP A 211 25.70 -6.40 5.33
CA TRP A 211 26.45 -6.84 6.51
C TRP A 211 25.44 -7.49 7.45
N TRP A 212 25.37 -8.82 7.40
CA TRP A 212 24.67 -9.60 8.40
C TRP A 212 25.35 -9.37 9.75
N ASP A 213 24.57 -9.20 10.82
CA ASP A 213 25.05 -8.93 12.17
C ASP A 213 25.77 -10.13 12.85
N GLY A 214 26.27 -11.07 12.04
CA GLY A 214 26.94 -12.28 12.45
C GLY A 214 26.02 -13.44 12.81
N ARG A 215 24.69 -13.23 12.88
CA ARG A 215 23.72 -14.31 13.14
C ARG A 215 23.48 -15.13 11.87
N ASN A 216 23.30 -16.44 12.04
CA ASN A 216 22.97 -17.32 10.92
C ASN A 216 21.62 -16.91 10.33
N VAL A 217 21.55 -16.81 9.00
CA VAL A 217 20.37 -16.35 8.27
C VAL A 217 19.13 -17.16 8.65
N ASP A 218 19.28 -18.48 8.76
CA ASP A 218 18.22 -19.42 9.10
C ASP A 218 17.61 -19.18 10.49
N ASP A 219 18.37 -18.56 11.41
CA ASP A 219 17.92 -18.23 12.76
C ASP A 219 17.06 -16.97 12.79
N VAL A 220 17.10 -16.15 11.73
CA VAL A 220 16.47 -14.82 11.68
C VAL A 220 15.31 -14.76 10.68
N VAL A 221 15.45 -15.41 9.51
CA VAL A 221 14.38 -15.40 8.49
C VAL A 221 13.36 -16.54 8.67
N GLY A 222 13.67 -17.50 9.55
CA GLY A 222 12.91 -18.73 9.74
C GLY A 222 13.02 -19.67 8.54
N LYS A 223 12.89 -20.98 8.77
CA LYS A 223 12.83 -21.95 7.68
C LYS A 223 11.56 -21.69 6.86
N LYS A 224 11.69 -21.65 5.52
CA LYS A 224 10.53 -21.63 4.62
C LYS A 224 9.55 -22.73 5.05
N PRO A 225 8.24 -22.45 5.14
CA PRO A 225 7.26 -23.53 5.31
C PRO A 225 7.44 -24.52 4.15
N VAL A 226 7.56 -25.80 4.49
CA VAL A 226 7.48 -26.91 3.53
C VAL A 226 6.05 -27.06 3.07
#